data_AF-A0A7C4QNZ4-F1
#
_entry.id   AF-A0A7C4QNZ4-F1
#
_cell.length_a   1.000
_cell.length_b   1.000
_cell.length_c   1.000
_cell.angle_alpha   90.00
_cell.angle_beta   90.00
_cell.angle_gamma   90.00
#
_symmetry.space_group_name_H-M   'P 1'
#
loop_
_entity.id
_entity.type
_entity.pdbx_description
1 polymer ?
#
loop_
_entity_poly.entity_id
_entity_poly.type
_entity_poly.pdbx_seq_one_letter_code
_entity_poly.pdbx_strand_id
1 'polypeptide(L)'
;MSLFHIGKHDQDLGPCLATLCPHCQKLSRFKLGRRSAAFILFGFPLFDFDENFQLVCGSCSFRKDLASEDLSAVLSAKSLFQQLETQIISPERYLEALNSLEFPAYRALCEEAASWACSVCREKVPATLNACWKCNSPRPGIAEATLAEDGPLPPLPNAVTRSPHPWE
;
A
#
# COMPACT_ATOMS: atom_id res chain seq x y z
N MET A 1 9.68 -30.60 22.83
CA MET A 1 8.58 -29.61 22.76
C MET A 1 8.77 -28.64 23.91
N SER A 2 9.19 -27.41 23.64
CA SER A 2 9.26 -26.38 24.68
C SER A 2 7.84 -25.93 25.04
N LEU A 3 7.49 -25.95 26.33
CA LEU A 3 6.17 -25.53 26.82
C LEU A 3 5.91 -24.02 26.62
N PHE A 4 6.99 -23.24 26.59
CA PHE A 4 6.96 -21.80 26.39
C PHE A 4 8.13 -21.37 25.51
N HIS A 5 7.96 -20.27 24.80
CA HIS A 5 9.02 -19.55 24.11
C HIS A 5 8.60 -18.10 23.84
N ILE A 6 9.57 -17.24 23.54
CA ILE A 6 9.29 -15.93 22.94
C ILE A 6 9.18 -16.14 21.43
N GLY A 7 8.12 -15.61 20.83
CA GLY A 7 7.88 -15.71 19.39
C GLY A 7 7.34 -14.42 18.80
N LYS A 8 7.21 -14.39 17.48
CA LYS A 8 6.61 -13.26 16.77
C LYS A 8 5.10 -13.44 16.76
N HIS A 9 4.39 -12.37 17.03
CA HIS A 9 2.94 -12.30 16.93
C HIS A 9 2.59 -11.18 15.94
N ASP A 10 1.93 -11.55 14.85
CA ASP A 10 1.47 -10.64 13.82
C ASP A 10 -0.05 -10.53 13.90
N GLN A 11 -0.57 -9.31 13.97
CA GLN A 11 -1.99 -9.02 14.02
C GLN A 11 -2.38 -8.10 12.85
N ASP A 12 -3.40 -8.49 12.09
CA ASP A 12 -4.02 -7.64 11.07
C ASP A 12 -5.05 -6.73 11.74
N LEU A 13 -4.80 -5.42 11.70
CA LEU A 13 -5.71 -4.39 12.21
C LEU A 13 -6.65 -3.85 11.13
N GLY A 14 -6.69 -4.48 9.95
CA GLY A 14 -7.62 -4.16 8.86
C GLY A 14 -7.11 -3.08 7.90
N PRO A 15 -7.87 -2.80 6.82
CA PRO A 15 -7.49 -1.83 5.82
C PRO A 15 -7.49 -0.40 6.39
N CYS A 16 -6.53 0.41 5.95
CA CYS A 16 -6.35 1.77 6.46
C CYS A 16 -6.06 2.81 5.37
N LEU A 17 -5.69 2.39 4.18
CA LEU A 17 -5.18 3.29 3.14
C LEU A 17 -5.34 2.63 1.76
N ALA A 18 -5.78 3.40 0.77
CA ALA A 18 -5.68 3.01 -0.64
C ALA A 18 -4.62 3.86 -1.36
N THR A 19 -3.58 3.21 -1.90
CA THR A 19 -2.56 3.87 -2.72
C THR A 19 -1.82 2.86 -3.60
N LEU A 20 -0.98 3.37 -4.51
CA LEU A 20 -0.15 2.56 -5.40
C LEU A 20 0.96 1.87 -4.60
N CYS A 21 1.09 0.55 -4.77
CA CYS A 21 2.19 -0.17 -4.12
C CYS A 21 3.50 -0.01 -4.91
N PRO A 22 4.62 0.37 -4.28
CA PRO A 22 5.90 0.52 -4.97
C PRO A 22 6.43 -0.80 -5.56
N HIS A 23 6.09 -1.93 -4.93
CA HIS A 23 6.60 -3.24 -5.32
C HIS A 23 5.81 -3.86 -6.49
N CYS A 24 4.48 -3.94 -6.40
CA CYS A 24 3.66 -4.57 -7.44
C CYS A 24 3.02 -3.60 -8.43
N GLN A 25 3.10 -2.29 -8.17
CA GLN A 25 2.54 -1.23 -9.03
C GLN A 25 1.03 -1.40 -9.32
N LYS A 26 0.33 -2.11 -8.43
CA LYS A 26 -1.13 -2.19 -8.35
C LYS A 26 -1.64 -1.19 -7.32
N LEU A 27 -2.80 -0.60 -7.61
CA LEU A 27 -3.57 0.11 -6.60
C LEU A 27 -4.03 -0.90 -5.55
N SER A 28 -3.65 -0.70 -4.31
CA SER A 28 -3.84 -1.70 -3.26
C SER A 28 -4.45 -1.07 -2.02
N ARG A 29 -5.33 -1.84 -1.37
CA ARG A 29 -5.78 -1.56 0.00
C ARG A 29 -4.67 -2.01 0.94
N PHE A 30 -3.93 -1.06 1.46
CA PHE A 30 -2.96 -1.29 2.52
C PHE A 30 -3.68 -1.53 3.83
N LYS A 31 -3.21 -2.55 4.54
CA LYS A 31 -3.68 -2.91 5.87
C LYS A 31 -2.69 -2.45 6.91
N LEU A 32 -3.20 -2.06 8.07
CA LEU A 32 -2.36 -1.81 9.23
C LEU A 32 -2.07 -3.15 9.91
N GLY A 33 -0.81 -3.54 9.98
CA GLY A 33 -0.35 -4.68 10.75
C GLY A 33 0.30 -4.20 12.05
N ARG A 34 0.05 -4.92 13.15
CA ARG A 34 0.82 -4.81 14.39
C ARG A 34 1.68 -6.06 14.52
N ARG A 35 2.96 -5.88 14.82
CA ARG A 35 3.91 -6.96 15.03
C ARG A 35 4.57 -6.78 16.39
N SER A 36 4.47 -7.78 17.23
CA SER A 36 5.04 -7.80 18.57
C SER A 36 5.88 -9.05 18.78
N ALA A 37 6.81 -9.00 19.72
CA ALA A 37 7.33 -10.19 20.36
C ALA A 37 6.35 -10.61 21.46
N ALA A 38 5.85 -11.83 21.43
CA ALA A 38 4.93 -12.33 22.45
C ALA A 38 5.57 -13.46 23.26
N PHE A 39 5.27 -13.48 24.55
CA PHE A 39 5.48 -14.69 25.35
C PHE A 39 4.38 -15.70 25.01
N ILE A 40 4.77 -16.81 24.40
CA ILE A 40 3.86 -17.86 23.96
C ILE A 40 3.94 -19.01 24.95
N LEU A 41 2.79 -19.34 25.54
CA LEU A 41 2.61 -20.48 26.44
C LEU A 41 1.58 -21.44 25.82
N PHE A 42 1.96 -22.70 25.63
CA PHE A 42 1.10 -23.71 24.97
C PHE A 42 0.54 -23.28 23.59
N GLY A 43 1.28 -22.45 22.85
CA GLY A 43 0.84 -21.94 21.54
C GLY A 43 -0.06 -20.70 21.59
N PHE A 44 -0.37 -20.17 22.78
CA PHE A 44 -1.15 -18.95 22.94
C PHE A 44 -0.27 -17.78 23.37
N PRO A 45 -0.38 -16.60 22.71
CA PRO A 45 0.32 -15.39 23.16
C PRO A 45 -0.35 -14.84 24.43
N LEU A 46 0.42 -14.70 25.52
CA LEU A 46 -0.09 -14.17 26.79
C LEU A 46 0.14 -12.66 26.95
N PHE A 47 1.33 -12.19 26.60
CA PHE A 47 1.70 -10.77 26.69
C PHE A 47 2.59 -10.39 25.51
N ASP A 48 2.28 -9.23 24.91
CA ASP A 48 3.04 -8.61 23.84
C ASP A 48 4.13 -7.68 24.42
N PHE A 49 5.28 -7.65 23.77
CA PHE A 49 6.43 -6.80 24.04
C PHE A 49 6.96 -6.25 22.70
N ASP A 50 7.52 -5.04 22.70
CA ASP A 50 8.16 -4.44 21.52
C ASP A 50 7.25 -4.38 20.29
N GLU A 51 6.26 -3.48 20.33
CA GLU A 51 5.27 -3.32 19.27
C GLU A 51 5.82 -2.47 18.12
N ASN A 52 5.73 -3.01 16.91
CA ASN A 52 6.02 -2.31 15.68
C ASN A 52 4.78 -2.33 14.79
N PHE A 53 4.49 -1.21 14.15
CA PHE A 53 3.37 -1.08 13.23
C PHE A 53 3.89 -1.03 11.80
N GLN A 54 3.12 -1.57 10.87
CA GLN A 54 3.53 -1.69 9.48
C GLN A 54 2.32 -1.54 8.55
N LEU A 55 2.51 -0.91 7.39
CA LEU A 55 1.57 -0.96 6.28
C LEU A 55 1.86 -2.20 5.45
N VAL A 56 0.83 -3.02 5.22
CA VAL A 56 0.94 -4.26 4.45
C VAL A 56 0.09 -4.16 3.20
N CYS A 57 0.71 -4.25 2.04
CA CYS A 57 0.01 -4.26 0.75
C CYS A 57 -0.90 -5.49 0.65
N GLY A 58 -2.21 -5.28 0.46
CA GLY A 58 -3.17 -6.37 0.30
C GLY A 58 -2.97 -7.22 -0.96
N SER A 59 -2.20 -6.74 -1.96
CA SER A 59 -1.97 -7.45 -3.22
C SER A 59 -0.72 -8.33 -3.25
N CYS A 60 0.40 -7.85 -2.69
CA CYS A 60 1.70 -8.55 -2.79
C CYS A 60 2.42 -8.74 -1.46
N SER A 61 1.76 -8.44 -0.34
CA SER A 61 2.31 -8.56 1.02
C SER A 61 3.60 -7.76 1.27
N PHE A 62 3.88 -6.75 0.43
CA PHE A 62 4.93 -5.75 0.69
C PHE A 62 4.64 -5.05 2.02
N ARG A 63 5.68 -4.85 2.83
CA ARG A 63 5.57 -4.28 4.17
C ARG A 63 6.40 -3.00 4.24
N LYS A 64 5.81 -1.96 4.82
CA LYS A 64 6.49 -0.69 5.14
C LYS A 64 6.33 -0.44 6.63
N ASP A 65 7.44 -0.44 7.36
CA ASP A 65 7.43 -0.15 8.79
C ASP A 65 7.00 1.30 9.04
N LEU A 66 6.22 1.51 10.09
CA LEU A 66 5.74 2.81 10.53
C LEU A 66 6.57 3.27 11.72
N ALA A 67 6.98 4.54 11.73
CA ALA A 67 7.54 5.15 12.92
C ALA A 67 6.43 5.45 13.93
N SER A 68 6.80 5.63 15.20
CA SER A 68 5.82 5.94 16.26
C SER A 68 5.07 7.25 16.00
N GLU A 69 5.71 8.22 15.31
CA GLU A 69 5.10 9.49 14.90
C GLU A 69 4.00 9.33 13.83
N ASP A 70 4.07 8.28 13.00
CA ASP A 70 3.07 8.01 11.96
C ASP A 70 1.76 7.43 12.53
N LEU A 71 1.75 6.99 13.79
CA LEU A 71 0.61 6.25 14.38
C LEU A 71 -0.67 7.08 14.42
N SER A 72 -0.59 8.35 14.79
CA SER A 72 -1.76 9.23 14.79
C SER A 72 -2.30 9.45 13.38
N ALA A 73 -1.40 9.63 12.42
CA ALA A 73 -1.73 9.86 11.02
C ALA A 73 -2.35 8.63 10.36
N VAL A 74 -1.84 7.42 10.63
CA VAL A 74 -2.40 6.18 10.07
C VAL A 74 -3.79 5.86 10.63
N LEU A 75 -4.05 6.16 11.90
CA LEU A 75 -5.38 6.02 12.48
C LEU A 75 -6.38 7.02 11.86
N SER A 76 -5.93 8.24 11.60
CA SER A 76 -6.71 9.25 10.87
C SER A 76 -6.99 8.80 9.43
N ALA A 77 -5.97 8.30 8.73
CA ALA A 77 -6.11 7.75 7.38
C ALA A 77 -7.08 6.56 7.35
N LYS A 78 -7.03 5.68 8.36
CA LYS A 78 -7.98 4.57 8.49
C LYS A 78 -9.42 5.04 8.62
N SER A 79 -9.67 6.08 9.42
CA SER A 79 -11.00 6.70 9.53
C SER A 79 -11.48 7.27 8.19
N LEU A 80 -10.61 8.00 7.48
CA LEU A 80 -10.92 8.52 6.14
C LEU A 80 -11.21 7.39 5.15
N PHE A 81 -10.44 6.31 5.19
CA PHE A 81 -10.63 5.16 4.33
C PHE A 81 -11.97 4.46 4.60
N GLN A 82 -12.35 4.29 5.86
CA GLN A 82 -13.67 3.76 6.23
C GLN A 82 -14.81 4.66 5.74
N GLN A 83 -14.64 5.99 5.79
CA GLN A 83 -15.61 6.95 5.23
C GLN A 83 -15.73 6.83 3.70
N LEU A 84 -14.62 6.55 3.01
CA LEU A 84 -14.62 6.29 1.57
C LEU A 84 -15.36 4.98 1.24
N GLU A 85 -15.09 3.90 1.98
CA GLU A 85 -15.75 2.59 1.77
C GLU A 85 -17.27 2.67 2.01
N THR A 86 -17.67 3.47 3.00
CA THR A 86 -19.09 3.74 3.30
C THR A 86 -19.73 4.79 2.40
N GLN A 87 -18.99 5.30 1.40
CA GLN A 87 -19.43 6.34 0.44
C GLN A 87 -19.88 7.66 1.08
N ILE A 88 -19.42 7.94 2.30
CA ILE A 88 -19.69 9.20 3.01
C ILE A 88 -18.90 10.34 2.35
N ILE A 89 -17.68 10.04 1.88
CA ILE A 89 -16.81 10.99 1.18
C ILE A 89 -16.52 10.48 -0.23
N SER A 90 -16.34 11.42 -1.17
CA SER A 90 -15.93 11.09 -2.53
C SER A 90 -14.43 10.76 -2.59
N PRO A 91 -13.97 10.02 -3.63
CA PRO A 91 -12.55 9.72 -3.81
C PRO A 91 -11.65 10.97 -3.85
N GLU A 92 -12.12 12.06 -4.44
CA GLU A 92 -11.38 13.33 -4.53
C GLU A 92 -11.22 13.97 -3.15
N ARG A 93 -12.28 13.98 -2.34
CA ARG A 93 -12.26 14.50 -0.96
C ARG A 93 -11.39 13.64 -0.05
N TYR A 94 -11.41 12.33 -0.24
CA TYR A 94 -10.52 11.41 0.44
C TYR A 94 -9.05 11.74 0.15
N LEU A 95 -8.68 11.93 -1.13
CA LEU A 95 -7.31 12.28 -1.51
C LEU A 95 -6.88 13.65 -0.97
N GLU A 96 -7.76 14.65 -1.02
CA GLU A 96 -7.53 15.98 -0.45
C GLU A 96 -7.25 15.89 1.06
N ALA A 97 -8.12 15.20 1.81
CA ALA A 97 -7.98 15.00 3.24
C ALA A 97 -6.69 14.23 3.58
N LEU A 98 -6.40 13.15 2.85
CA LEU A 98 -5.21 12.33 3.04
C LEU A 98 -3.91 13.12 2.79
N ASN A 99 -3.87 13.95 1.74
CA ASN A 99 -2.71 14.79 1.45
C ASN A 99 -2.51 15.92 2.47
N SER A 100 -3.58 16.35 3.14
CA SER A 100 -3.52 17.33 4.23
C SER A 100 -2.99 16.76 5.55
N LEU A 101 -2.95 15.42 5.70
CA LEU A 101 -2.38 14.79 6.88
C LEU A 101 -0.84 14.89 6.87
N GLU A 102 -0.28 15.14 8.05
CA GLU A 102 1.14 14.93 8.31
C GLU A 102 1.41 13.44 8.45
N PHE A 103 1.52 12.76 7.31
CA PHE A 103 1.75 11.32 7.25
C PHE A 103 3.04 10.99 6.47
N PRO A 104 4.22 11.09 7.10
CA PRO A 104 5.52 10.81 6.48
C PRO A 104 5.60 9.48 5.76
N ALA A 105 5.15 8.38 6.39
CA ALA A 105 5.23 7.06 5.77
C ALA A 105 4.38 6.95 4.49
N TYR A 106 3.21 7.60 4.43
CA TYR A 106 2.40 7.66 3.21
C TYR A 106 3.10 8.44 2.09
N ARG A 107 3.73 9.57 2.41
CA ARG A 107 4.50 10.36 1.42
C ARG A 107 5.67 9.56 0.87
N ALA A 108 6.43 8.89 1.73
CA ALA A 108 7.52 8.02 1.33
C ALA A 108 7.02 6.87 0.44
N LEU A 109 5.89 6.26 0.79
CA LEU A 109 5.27 5.20 -0.02
C LEU A 109 4.88 5.70 -1.42
N CYS A 110 4.33 6.91 -1.52
CA CYS A 110 3.99 7.53 -2.81
C CYS A 110 5.22 7.88 -3.64
N GLU A 111 6.28 8.38 -3.02
CA GLU A 111 7.54 8.69 -3.69
C GLU A 111 8.21 7.44 -4.24
N GLU A 112 8.29 6.37 -3.45
CA GLU A 112 8.79 5.06 -3.88
C GLU A 112 7.94 4.49 -5.03
N ALA A 113 6.63 4.72 -4.99
CA ALA A 113 5.71 4.26 -6.03
C ALA A 113 5.68 5.15 -7.28
N ALA A 114 6.32 6.32 -7.28
CA ALA A 114 6.29 7.27 -8.41
C ALA A 114 6.98 6.73 -9.68
N SER A 115 7.78 5.68 -9.56
CA SER A 115 8.45 5.01 -10.67
C SER A 115 8.54 3.51 -10.46
N TRP A 116 8.74 2.77 -11.54
CA TRP A 116 8.93 1.33 -11.56
C TRP A 116 10.13 0.95 -12.43
N ALA A 117 10.79 -0.15 -12.06
CA ALA A 117 11.85 -0.72 -12.87
C ALA A 117 11.27 -1.74 -13.86
N CYS A 118 11.58 -1.58 -15.15
CA CYS A 118 11.15 -2.54 -16.15
C CYS A 118 11.81 -3.90 -15.91
N SER A 119 11.00 -4.97 -15.82
CA SER A 119 11.49 -6.34 -15.59
C SER A 119 12.34 -6.89 -16.74
N VAL A 120 12.20 -6.34 -17.95
CA VAL A 120 12.92 -6.78 -19.15
C VAL A 120 14.21 -6.01 -19.35
N CYS A 121 14.14 -4.68 -19.45
CA CYS A 121 15.31 -3.85 -19.80
C CYS A 121 15.91 -3.07 -18.62
N ARG A 122 15.33 -3.19 -17.41
CA ARG A 122 15.75 -2.51 -16.16
C ARG A 122 15.70 -0.98 -16.19
N GLU A 123 15.10 -0.41 -17.22
CA GLU A 123 14.87 1.04 -17.32
C GLU A 123 13.93 1.52 -16.19
N LYS A 124 14.22 2.69 -15.62
CA LYS A 124 13.36 3.32 -14.61
C LYS A 124 12.28 4.13 -15.32
N VAL A 125 11.03 3.73 -15.16
CA VAL A 125 9.87 4.28 -15.87
C VAL A 125 8.92 4.95 -14.85
N PRO A 126 8.40 6.15 -15.10
CA PRO A 126 7.36 6.78 -14.29
C PRO A 126 6.12 5.90 -14.17
N ALA A 127 5.51 5.90 -13.00
CA ALA A 127 4.28 5.16 -12.74
C ALA A 127 3.08 5.65 -13.55
N THR A 128 3.15 6.87 -14.10
CA THR A 128 2.14 7.41 -15.03
C THR A 128 2.12 6.71 -16.39
N LEU A 129 3.13 5.90 -16.73
CA LEU A 129 3.18 5.12 -17.96
C LEU A 129 2.80 3.66 -17.73
N ASN A 130 1.90 3.16 -18.59
CA ASN A 130 1.41 1.79 -18.55
C ASN A 130 2.34 0.78 -19.23
N ALA A 131 3.38 1.25 -19.93
CA ALA A 131 4.38 0.41 -20.57
C ALA A 131 5.75 1.11 -20.54
N CYS A 132 6.81 0.33 -20.62
CA CYS A 132 8.17 0.83 -20.67
C CYS A 132 8.41 1.54 -21.99
N TRP A 133 8.84 2.81 -21.97
CA TRP A 133 9.12 3.57 -23.20
C TRP A 133 10.22 2.96 -24.09
N LYS A 134 11.08 2.11 -23.53
CA LYS A 134 12.25 1.56 -24.22
C LYS A 134 11.99 0.22 -24.90
N CYS A 135 11.26 -0.66 -24.23
CA CYS A 135 11.02 -2.04 -24.71
C CYS A 135 9.54 -2.40 -24.80
N ASN A 136 8.65 -1.44 -24.53
CA ASN A 136 7.20 -1.58 -24.55
C ASN A 136 6.62 -2.68 -23.64
N SER A 137 7.43 -3.23 -22.71
CA SER A 137 6.94 -4.19 -21.73
C SER A 137 5.94 -3.53 -20.79
N PRO A 138 4.83 -4.20 -20.43
CA PRO A 138 3.78 -3.60 -19.62
C PRO A 138 4.27 -3.28 -18.21
N ARG A 139 3.70 -2.23 -17.59
CA ARG A 139 3.91 -1.94 -16.18
C ARG A 139 3.41 -3.12 -15.34
N PRO A 140 4.16 -3.52 -14.30
CA PRO A 140 3.66 -4.48 -13.34
C PRO A 140 2.29 -4.06 -12.81
N GLY A 141 1.39 -5.04 -12.66
CA GLY A 141 0.07 -4.79 -12.06
C GLY A 141 -1.04 -4.30 -12.99
N ILE A 142 -0.77 -4.00 -14.27
CA ILE A 142 -1.82 -3.58 -15.22
C ILE A 142 -2.60 -4.77 -15.81
N ALA A 143 -1.95 -5.92 -15.99
CA ALA A 143 -2.53 -7.07 -16.67
C ALA A 143 -3.69 -7.77 -15.92
N GLU A 144 -3.95 -7.42 -14.66
CA GLU A 144 -4.99 -8.05 -13.80
C GLU A 144 -6.10 -7.09 -13.37
N ALA A 145 -6.13 -5.85 -13.88
CA ALA A 145 -7.14 -4.86 -13.49
C ALA A 145 -8.55 -5.11 -14.07
N THR A 146 -8.75 -6.18 -14.85
CA THR A 146 -10.03 -6.46 -15.52
C THR A 146 -11.00 -7.34 -14.72
N LEU A 147 -10.65 -7.88 -13.55
CA LEU A 147 -11.54 -8.80 -12.81
C LEU A 147 -11.50 -8.68 -11.27
N ALA A 148 -11.36 -7.48 -10.72
CA ALA A 148 -11.59 -7.25 -9.28
C ALA A 148 -12.67 -6.18 -9.10
N GLU A 149 -13.93 -6.62 -9.05
CA GLU A 149 -15.04 -5.84 -8.50
C GLU A 149 -14.78 -5.61 -7.02
N ASP A 150 -14.26 -4.44 -6.66
CA ASP A 150 -13.95 -4.17 -5.26
C ASP A 150 -13.95 -2.66 -4.96
N GLY A 151 -15.15 -2.12 -4.72
CA GLY A 151 -15.39 -0.84 -4.02
C GLY A 151 -14.86 0.45 -4.67
N PRO A 152 -15.18 1.63 -4.08
CA PRO A 152 -14.75 2.93 -4.59
C PRO A 152 -13.28 3.18 -4.24
N LEU A 153 -12.35 2.58 -4.98
CA LEU A 153 -10.94 2.95 -4.91
C LEU A 153 -10.69 4.25 -5.70
N PRO A 154 -9.79 5.14 -5.22
CA PRO A 154 -9.46 6.35 -5.96
C PRO A 154 -8.83 5.98 -7.31
N PRO A 155 -9.14 6.71 -8.39
CA PRO A 155 -8.50 6.47 -9.68
C PRO A 155 -6.98 6.63 -9.54
N LEU A 156 -6.24 5.81 -10.27
CA LEU A 156 -4.79 6.01 -10.42
C LEU A 156 -4.56 7.44 -10.94
N PRO A 157 -3.45 8.12 -10.55
CA PRO A 157 -3.05 9.35 -11.22
C PRO A 157 -3.00 9.07 -12.73
N ASN A 158 -3.86 9.78 -13.46
CA ASN A 158 -4.24 9.44 -14.83
C ASN A 158 -3.00 9.09 -15.68
N ALA A 159 -3.03 7.89 -16.26
CA ALA A 159 -1.97 7.46 -17.16
C ALA A 159 -2.00 8.34 -18.41
N VAL A 160 -0.87 8.98 -18.74
CA VAL A 160 -0.70 9.59 -20.05
C VAL A 160 -0.42 8.44 -21.02
N THR A 161 -1.47 7.90 -21.64
CA THR A 161 -1.30 7.07 -22.84
C THR A 161 -0.74 7.98 -23.93
N ARG A 162 0.58 7.92 -24.16
CA ARG A 162 1.12 8.43 -25.42
C ARG A 162 0.62 7.51 -26.54
N SER A 163 0.12 8.12 -27.62
CA SER A 163 -0.09 7.41 -28.88
C SER A 163 1.19 6.68 -29.29
N PRO A 164 1.10 5.52 -29.98
CA PRO A 164 2.25 4.76 -30.43
C PRO A 164 3.18 5.54 -31.39
N HIS A 165 2.75 6.68 -31.90
CA HIS A 165 3.44 7.48 -32.91
C HIS A 165 3.90 8.83 -32.32
N PRO A 166 5.21 9.05 -32.13
CA PRO A 166 5.73 10.31 -31.63
C PRO A 166 5.80 11.44 -32.69
N TRP A 167 5.15 11.28 -33.85
CA TRP A 167 5.18 12.26 -34.95
C TRP A 167 3.84 12.48 -35.67
N GLU A 168 2.70 12.05 -35.10
CA GLU A 168 1.37 12.49 -35.57
C GLU A 168 0.78 13.58 -34.66
#